data_AF-K1Z424-F1
#
_entry.id   AF-K1Z424-F1
#
_cell.length_a   1.000
_cell.length_b   1.000
_cell.length_c   1.000
_cell.angle_alpha   90.00
_cell.angle_beta   90.00
_cell.angle_gamma   90.00
#
_symmetry.space_group_name_H-M   'P 1'
#
loop_
_entity.id
_entity.type
_entity.pdbx_description
1 polymer ?
#
loop_
_entity_poly.entity_id
_entity_poly.type
_entity_poly.pdbx_seq_one_letter_code
_entity_poly.pdbx_strand_id
1 'polypeptide(L)' 'MSTLKQKIEALLFVAGRPVSFHDLAKFTKVMISQVKDIVRELVKDYKNLEHGMEI' A
#
# COMPACT_ATOMS: atom_id res chain seq x y z
N MET A 1 7.82 -9.55 6.46
CA MET A 1 6.77 -8.73 5.80
C MET A 1 5.42 -9.43 5.97
N SER A 2 4.39 -8.72 6.44
CA SER A 2 3.04 -9.28 6.59
C SER A 2 2.39 -9.54 5.22
N THR A 3 1.66 -10.65 5.07
CA THR A 3 1.04 -11.08 3.80
C THR A 3 0.07 -10.03 3.23
N LEU A 4 -0.55 -9.21 4.09
CA LEU A 4 -1.45 -8.13 3.68
C LEU A 4 -0.70 -6.92 3.10
N LYS A 5 0.47 -6.57 3.68
CA LYS A 5 1.34 -5.49 3.17
C LYS A 5 1.79 -5.78 1.75
N GLN A 6 2.24 -7.01 1.49
CA GLN A 6 2.65 -7.44 0.14
C GLN A 6 1.51 -7.42 -0.88
N LYS A 7 0.28 -7.78 -0.48
CA LYS A 7 -0.88 -7.69 -1.36
C LYS A 7 -1.22 -6.25 -1.72
N ILE A 8 -1.19 -5.34 -0.75
CA ILE A 8 -1.45 -3.91 -0.98
C ILE A 8 -0.36 -3.30 -1.86
N GLU A 9 0.90 -3.65 -1.61
CA GLU A 9 2.04 -3.22 -2.44
C GLU A 9 1.90 -3.67 -3.89
N ALA A 10 1.59 -4.96 -4.12
CA ALA A 10 1.38 -5.48 -5.47
C ALA A 10 0.19 -4.81 -6.19
N LEU A 11 -0.89 -4.51 -5.47
CA LEU A 11 -2.03 -3.78 -6.03
C LEU A 11 -1.65 -2.35 -6.45
N LEU A 12 -0.88 -1.64 -5.61
CA LEU A 12 -0.39 -0.30 -5.91
C LEU A 12 0.58 -0.30 -7.09
N PHE A 13 1.48 -1.29 -7.14
CA PHE A 13 2.46 -1.44 -8.21
C PHE A 13 1.81 -1.69 -9.57
N VAL A 14 0.79 -2.56 -9.63
CA VAL A 14 0.12 -2.92 -10.89
C VAL A 14 -0.90 -1.88 -11.35
N ALA A 15 -1.48 -1.09 -10.43
CA ALA A 15 -2.58 -0.19 -10.77
C ALA A 15 -2.22 0.88 -11.79
N GLY A 16 -0.95 1.32 -11.87
CA GLY A 16 -0.48 2.34 -12.82
C GLY A 16 -1.21 3.69 -12.72
N ARG A 17 -2.01 3.88 -11.67
CA ARG A 17 -2.84 5.06 -11.40
C ARG A 17 -3.06 5.19 -9.90
N PRO A 18 -3.39 6.39 -9.39
CA PRO A 18 -3.78 6.57 -8.00
C PRO A 18 -4.96 5.65 -7.63
N VAL A 19 -4.80 4.86 -6.58
CA VAL A 19 -5.83 3.96 -6.04
C VAL A 19 -6.38 4.52 -4.75
N SER A 20 -7.70 4.57 -4.59
CA SER A 20 -8.30 5.05 -3.36
C SER A 20 -8.17 4.01 -2.23
N PHE A 21 -8.11 4.48 -0.98
CA PHE A 21 -8.14 3.58 0.19
C PHE A 21 -9.41 2.73 0.26
N HIS A 22 -10.53 3.23 -0.28
CA HIS A 22 -11.78 2.49 -0.35
C HIS A 22 -11.69 1.29 -1.31
N ASP A 23 -11.06 1.48 -2.47
CA ASP A 23 -10.85 0.42 -3.44
C ASP A 23 -9.90 -0.64 -2.89
N LEU A 24 -8.79 -0.23 -2.28
CA LEU A 24 -7.86 -1.15 -1.62
C LEU A 24 -8.55 -1.97 -0.53
N ALA A 25 -9.37 -1.34 0.33
CA ALA A 25 -10.15 -2.02 1.36
C ALA A 25 -11.12 -3.04 0.75
N LYS A 26 -11.79 -2.68 -0.35
CA LYS A 26 -12.71 -3.57 -1.07
C LYS A 26 -11.99 -4.78 -1.68
N PHE A 27 -10.83 -4.58 -2.30
CA PHE A 27 -10.04 -5.67 -2.91
C PHE A 27 -9.42 -6.60 -1.87
N THR A 28 -8.96 -6.04 -0.75
CA THR A 28 -8.27 -6.80 0.29
C THR A 28 -9.21 -7.34 1.37
N LYS A 29 -10.49 -6.93 1.35
CA LYS A 29 -11.53 -7.27 2.33
C LYS A 29 -11.13 -6.93 3.78
N VAL A 30 -10.43 -5.82 3.96
CA VAL A 30 -10.04 -5.32 5.28
C VAL A 30 -10.58 -3.91 5.54
N MET A 31 -10.58 -3.50 6.80
CA MET A 31 -11.04 -2.16 7.17
C MET A 31 -10.12 -1.08 6.60
N ILE A 32 -10.72 0.04 6.16
CA ILE A 32 -10.00 1.19 5.61
C ILE A 32 -8.92 1.69 6.59
N SER A 33 -9.18 1.68 7.90
CA SER A 33 -8.19 2.08 8.91
C SER A 33 -6.95 1.21 8.87
N GLN A 34 -7.09 -0.10 8.68
CA GLN A 34 -5.95 -1.02 8.55
C GLN A 34 -5.19 -0.79 7.25
N VAL A 35 -5.90 -0.54 6.15
CA VAL A 35 -5.24 -0.18 4.86
C VAL A 35 -4.42 1.10 5.02
N LYS A 36 -4.97 2.13 5.68
CA LYS A 36 -4.26 3.40 5.92
C LYS A 36 -2.99 3.19 6.74
N ASP A 37 -3.04 2.38 7.79
CA ASP A 37 -1.86 2.08 8.61
C ASP A 37 -0.78 1.37 7.78
N ILE A 38 -1.16 0.34 7.03
CA ILE A 38 -0.23 -0.44 6.20
C ILE A 38 0.37 0.41 5.07
N VAL A 39 -0.43 1.27 4.42
CA VAL A 39 0.08 2.18 3.39
C VAL A 39 1.03 3.22 3.99
N ARG A 40 0.75 3.74 5.20
CA ARG A 40 1.69 4.63 5.90
C ARG A 40 3.00 3.92 6.24
N GLU A 41 2.94 2.67 6.66
CA GLU A 41 4.15 1.86 6.86
C GLU A 41 4.89 1.63 5.55
N LEU A 42 4.20 1.32 4.45
CA LEU A 42 4.82 1.18 3.11
C LEU A 42 5.55 2.45 2.70
N VAL A 43 4.91 3.62 2.83
CA VAL A 43 5.54 4.92 2.51
C VAL A 43 6.76 5.17 3.39
N LYS A 44 6.72 4.80 4.68
CA LYS A 44 7.87 4.91 5.57
C LYS A 44 8.99 3.95 5.18
N ASP A 45 8.69 2.70 4.86
CA ASP A 45 9.65 1.72 4.34
C ASP A 45 10.33 2.27 3.08
N TYR A 46 9.56 2.78 2.10
CA TYR A 46 10.10 3.35 0.87
C TYR A 46 10.92 4.62 1.07
N LYS A 47 10.66 5.39 2.14
CA LYS A 47 11.48 6.57 2.48
C LYS A 47 12.76 6.21 3.22
N ASN A 48 12.74 5.14 4.01
CA ASN A 48 13.90 4.67 4.78
C ASN A 48 14.81 3.77 3.95
N LEU A 49 14.26 3.10 2.94
CA LEU A 49 15.00 2.48 1.87
C LEU A 49 15.41 3.60 0.92
N GLU A 50 16.70 3.86 0.73
CA GLU A 50 17.24 4.81 -0.26
C GLU A 50 16.98 4.35 -1.71
N HIS A 51 15.76 3.92 -2.03
CA HIS A 51 15.33 3.54 -3.36
C HIS A 51 14.66 4.75 -3.99
N GLY A 52 15.37 5.39 -4.92
CA GLY A 52 14.98 6.62 -5.61
C GLY A 52 13.76 6.50 -6.55
N MET A 53 12.60 6.10 -6.04
CA MET A 53 11.32 6.27 -6.70
C MET A 53 10.33 6.94 -5.76
N GLU A 54 10.07 8.22 -6.02
CA GLU A 54 8.94 8.96 -5.46
C GLU A 54 7.64 8.46 -6.13
N ILE A 55 6.62 8.20 -5.30
CA ILE A 55 5.27 7.80 -5.71
C ILE A 55 4.32 8.98 -5.49
#